data_AF-A0A958X1V1-F1
#
_entry.id   AF-A0A958X1V1-F1
#
_cell.length_a   1.000
_cell.length_b   1.000
_cell.length_c   1.000
_cell.angle_alpha   90.00
_cell.angle_beta   90.00
_cell.angle_gamma   90.00
#
_symmetry.space_group_name_H-M   'P 1'
#
loop_
_entity.id
_entity.type
_entity.pdbx_description
1 polymer ?
#
loop_
_entity_poly.entity_id
_entity_poly.type
_entity_poly.pdbx_seq_one_letter_code
_entity_poly.pdbx_strand_id
1 'polypeptide(L)' 'MKSLIPVVIRTIITFAVFCGVQYVIPWYLLAPAGIVAGFFMLKTGSDRPLALGVLIGSIAFAIFAYAMAQIYPVQ' A
#
# COMPACT_ATOMS: atom_id res chain seq x y z
N MET A 1 4.03 4.82 25.00
CA MET A 1 4.27 4.11 23.72
C MET A 1 3.22 4.57 22.72
N LYS A 2 3.62 5.15 21.58
CA LYS A 2 2.64 5.49 20.52
C LYS A 2 2.04 4.18 20.02
N SER A 3 0.71 4.05 20.11
CA SER A 3 0.02 2.82 19.76
C SER A 3 0.34 2.41 18.32
N LEU A 4 0.70 1.15 18.10
CA LEU A 4 0.91 0.57 16.76
C LEU A 4 -0.42 0.26 16.05
N ILE A 5 -1.51 0.20 16.81
CA ILE A 5 -2.85 -0.15 16.32
C ILE A 5 -3.28 0.73 15.13
N PRO A 6 -3.14 2.07 15.16
CA PRO A 6 -3.52 2.90 14.02
C PRO A 6 -2.70 2.60 12.77
N VAL A 7 -1.40 2.30 12.91
CA VAL A 7 -0.56 1.94 11.77
C VAL A 7 -1.09 0.66 11.12
N VAL A 8 -1.31 -0.39 11.92
CA VAL A 8 -1.79 -1.69 11.43
C VAL A 8 -3.13 -1.56 10.73
N ILE A 9 -4.09 -0.83 11.32
CA ILE A 9 -5.40 -0.61 10.70
C ILE A 9 -5.25 0.11 9.36
N ARG A 10 -4.43 1.16 9.28
CA ARG A 10 -4.20 1.91 8.03
C ARG A 10 -3.48 1.07 6.98
N THR A 11 -2.56 0.20 7.38
CA THR A 11 -1.92 -0.78 6.50
C THR A 11 -2.95 -1.72 5.88
N ILE A 12 -3.81 -2.34 6.69
CA ILE A 12 -4.83 -3.28 6.23
C ILE A 12 -5.81 -2.58 5.28
N ILE A 13 -6.27 -1.38 5.63
CA ILE A 13 -7.18 -0.59 4.77
C ILE A 13 -6.51 -0.26 3.43
N THR A 14 -5.27 0.23 3.45
CA THR A 14 -4.54 0.58 2.21
C THR A 14 -4.41 -0.64 1.30
N PHE A 15 -3.98 -1.78 1.87
CA PHE A 15 -3.87 -3.04 1.14
C PHE A 15 -5.20 -3.46 0.52
N ALA A 16 -6.28 -3.48 1.31
CA ALA A 16 -7.60 -3.88 0.84
C ALA A 16 -8.14 -2.96 -0.26
N VAL A 17 -7.94 -1.64 -0.12
CA VAL A 17 -8.30 -0.66 -1.15
C VAL A 17 -7.51 -0.91 -2.42
N PHE A 18 -6.20 -1.14 -2.35
CA PHE A 18 -5.38 -1.39 -3.53
C PHE A 18 -5.79 -2.69 -4.23
N CYS A 19 -6.14 -3.73 -3.47
CA CYS A 19 -6.71 -4.96 -4.03
C CYS A 19 -8.02 -4.73 -4.80
N GLY A 20 -8.81 -3.72 -4.45
CA GLY A 20 -10.00 -3.33 -5.20
C GLY A 20 -9.69 -2.39 -6.38
N VAL A 21 -8.81 -1.41 -6.17
CA VAL A 21 -8.45 -0.40 -7.19
C VAL A 21 -7.66 -1.01 -8.34
N GLN A 22 -6.95 -2.11 -8.12
CA GLN A 22 -6.15 -2.77 -9.16
C GLN A 22 -6.96 -3.22 -10.39
N TYR A 23 -8.28 -3.38 -10.25
CA TYR A 23 -9.18 -3.71 -11.36
C TYR A 23 -9.42 -2.53 -12.32
N VAL A 24 -9.04 -1.31 -11.91
CA VAL A 24 -9.14 -0.09 -12.72
C VAL A 24 -7.76 0.45 -13.08
N ILE A 25 -6.79 0.36 -12.16
CA ILE A 25 -5.42 0.87 -12.35
C ILE A 25 -4.43 -0.29 -12.24
N PRO A 26 -3.54 -0.51 -13.23
CA PRO A 26 -2.57 -1.60 -13.16
C PRO A 26 -1.71 -1.58 -11.90
N TRP A 27 -1.52 -2.74 -11.27
CA TRP A 27 -0.83 -2.86 -9.98
C TRP A 27 0.60 -2.29 -10.01
N TYR A 28 1.30 -2.40 -11.14
CA TYR A 28 2.67 -1.89 -11.33
C TYR A 28 2.75 -0.36 -11.41
N LEU A 29 1.62 0.34 -11.61
CA LEU A 29 1.52 1.79 -11.46
C LEU A 29 1.00 2.16 -10.06
N LEU A 30 0.01 1.43 -9.59
CA LEU A 30 -0.67 1.67 -8.32
C LEU A 30 0.28 1.52 -7.13
N ALA A 31 1.07 0.44 -7.08
CA ALA A 31 1.99 0.18 -5.98
C ALA A 31 3.10 1.25 -5.85
N PRO A 32 3.85 1.61 -6.91
CA PRO A 32 4.82 2.70 -6.83
C PRO A 32 4.20 4.05 -6.46
N ALA A 33 3.01 4.37 -6.99
CA ALA A 33 2.31 5.61 -6.64
C ALA A 33 1.97 5.65 -5.15
N GLY A 34 1.48 4.54 -4.58
CA GLY A 34 1.22 4.41 -3.14
C GLY A 34 2.48 4.54 -2.28
N ILE A 35 3.60 3.94 -2.72
CA ILE A 35 4.89 4.04 -2.04
C ILE A 35 5.40 5.49 -2.04
N VAL A 36 5.37 6.16 -3.20
CA VAL A 36 5.79 7.57 -3.33
C VAL A 36 4.89 8.47 -2.49
N ALA A 37 3.57 8.25 -2.50
CA ALA A 37 2.63 8.99 -1.67
C ALA A 37 2.93 8.80 -0.17
N GLY A 38 3.13 7.56 0.28
CA GLY A 38 3.50 7.26 1.66
C GLY A 38 4.82 7.94 2.08
N PHE A 39 5.84 7.90 1.22
CA PHE A 39 7.13 8.55 1.48
C PHE A 39 7.01 10.08 1.49
N PHE A 40 6.21 10.65 0.60
CA PHE A 40 5.91 12.08 0.59
C PHE A 40 5.20 12.51 1.88
N MET A 41 4.16 11.77 2.30
CA MET A 41 3.43 12.02 3.54
C MET A 41 4.33 11.92 4.78
N LEU A 42 5.34 11.04 4.79
CA LEU A 42 6.32 10.98 5.87
C LEU A 42 7.18 12.26 5.96
N LYS A 43 7.43 12.93 4.83
CA LYS A 43 8.23 14.15 4.77
C LYS A 43 7.42 15.42 5.01
N THR A 44 6.16 15.45 4.57
CA THR A 44 5.34 16.68 4.55
C THR A 44 4.19 16.68 5.57
N GLY A 45 3.80 15.50 6.06
CA GLY A 45 2.67 15.34 6.96
C GLY A 45 3.04 15.21 8.44
N SER A 46 2.08 15.53 9.31
CA SER A 46 2.17 15.31 10.76
C SER A 46 1.64 13.93 11.18
N ASP A 47 0.75 13.31 10.38
CA ASP A 47 0.17 11.99 10.65
C ASP A 47 1.11 10.86 10.19
N ARG A 48 2.09 10.56 11.04
CA ARG A 48 3.03 9.45 10.81
C ARG A 48 2.35 8.08 10.73
N PRO A 49 1.36 7.75 11.59
CA PRO A 49 0.68 6.45 11.47
C PRO A 49 -0.01 6.24 10.12
N LEU A 50 -0.65 7.27 9.57
CA LEU A 50 -1.22 7.20 8.23
C LEU A 50 -0.14 7.00 7.17
N ALA A 51 0.91 7.82 7.19
CA ALA A 51 1.99 7.75 6.21
C ALA A 51 2.69 6.38 6.21
N LEU A 52 2.98 5.83 7.40
CA LEU A 52 3.53 4.48 7.55
C LEU A 52 2.54 3.41 7.10
N GLY A 53 1.26 3.54 7.44
CA GLY A 53 0.22 2.60 7.01
C GLY A 53 0.10 2.53 5.49
N VAL A 54 0.09 3.69 4.81
CA VAL A 54 0.05 3.77 3.35
C VAL A 54 1.31 3.16 2.74
N LEU A 55 2.49 3.49 3.26
CA LEU A 55 3.75 2.98 2.75
C LEU A 55 3.84 1.45 2.89
N ILE A 56 3.59 0.93 4.10
CA ILE A 56 3.67 -0.52 4.38
C ILE A 56 2.58 -1.26 3.60
N GLY A 57 1.36 -0.73 3.55
CA GLY A 57 0.25 -1.34 2.82
C GLY A 57 0.51 -1.41 1.31
N SER A 58 1.11 -0.36 0.74
CA SER A 58 1.50 -0.33 -0.69
C SER A 58 2.59 -1.33 -1.01
N ILE A 59 3.60 -1.47 -0.14
CA ILE A 59 4.68 -2.47 -0.29
C ILE A 59 4.11 -3.89 -0.18
N ALA A 60 3.28 -4.15 0.83
CA ALA A 60 2.64 -5.45 1.00
C ALA A 60 1.77 -5.81 -0.21
N PHE A 61 1.01 -4.85 -0.73
CA PHE A 61 0.23 -5.03 -1.95
C PHE A 61 1.13 -5.30 -3.16
N ALA A 62 2.24 -4.59 -3.31
CA ALA A 62 3.18 -4.81 -4.42
C ALA A 62 3.71 -6.24 -4.44
N ILE A 63 4.12 -6.75 -3.27
CA ILE A 63 4.61 -8.12 -3.11
C ILE A 63 3.49 -9.12 -3.42
N PHE A 64 2.29 -8.89 -2.88
CA PHE A 64 1.13 -9.74 -3.13
C PHE A 64 0.75 -9.79 -4.62
N ALA A 65 0.59 -8.63 -5.26
CA ALA A 65 0.22 -8.52 -6.66
C ALA A 65 1.27 -9.16 -7.58
N TYR A 66 2.56 -8.93 -7.30
CA TYR A 66 3.64 -9.59 -8.02
C TYR A 66 3.58 -11.12 -7.88
N ALA A 67 3.44 -11.62 -6.64
CA ALA A 67 3.33 -13.06 -6.39
C ALA A 67 2.12 -13.67 -7.12
N MET A 68 0.95 -13.00 -7.09
CA MET A 68 -0.24 -13.46 -7.81
C MET A 68 -0.03 -13.44 -9.33
N ALA A 69 0.64 -12.44 -9.88
CA ALA A 69 0.95 -12.38 -11.31
C ALA A 69 1.89 -13.52 -11.76
N GLN A 70 2.77 -14.01 -10.89
CA GLN A 70 3.62 -15.17 -11.19
C GLN A 70 2.88 -16.50 -11.04
N ILE A 71 1.97 -16.62 -10.07
CA ILE A 71 1.21 -17.85 -9.80
C ILE A 71 0.06 -18.02 -10.80
N TYR A 72 -0.60 -16.92 -11.18
CA TYR A 72 -1.71 -16.87 -12.12
C TYR A 72 -1.37 -15.92 -13.28
N PRO A 73 -0.40 -16.31 -14.14
CA PRO A 73 -0.05 -15.49 -15.29
C PRO A 73 -1.25 -15.37 -16.22
N VAL A 74 -1.68 -14.15 -16.49
CA VAL A 74 -2.66 -13.87 -17.53
C VAL A 74 -1.92 -14.06 -18.85
N GLN A 75 -2.25 -15.15 -19.56
CA GLN A 75 -1.71 -15.47 -20.89
C GLN A 75 -2.17 -14.47 -21.93
#